data_AF-A0A848GFV1-F1
#
_entry.id   AF-A0A848GFV1-F1
#
_cell.length_a   1.000
_cell.length_b   1.000
_cell.length_c   1.000
_cell.angle_alpha   90.00
_cell.angle_beta   90.00
_cell.angle_gamma   90.00
#
_symmetry.space_group_name_H-M   'P 1'
#
loop_
_entity.id
_entity.type
_entity.pdbx_description
1 polymer ?
#
loop_
_entity_poly.entity_id
_entity_poly.type
_entity_poly.pdbx_seq_one_letter_code
_entity_poly.pdbx_strand_id
1 'polypeptide(L)'
;MQYLSQKLNLSADEAEKFWPVYKNYTKEVETLIAERHNRRQQDRTLPGDADDIAKRNMDNDLGYEKRMYDIRSRYTNEFQRVLPARKAGAVFKSEREFRTIMLNHLNNQRLNRINQGGNFRKRP
;
A
#
# COMPACT_ATOMS: atom_id res chain seq x y z
N MET A 1 -13.38 -0.64 5.37
CA MET A 1 -13.15 -1.83 6.22
C MET A 1 -13.99 -3.06 5.80
N GLN A 2 -15.20 -2.88 5.26
CA GLN A 2 -16.08 -4.01 4.91
C GLN A 2 -15.50 -5.01 3.88
N TYR A 3 -14.65 -4.57 2.94
CA TYR A 3 -14.03 -5.43 1.94
C TYR A 3 -13.17 -6.55 2.55
N LEU A 4 -12.28 -6.22 3.49
CA LEU A 4 -11.39 -7.18 4.13
C LEU A 4 -12.16 -8.18 4.99
N SER A 5 -13.16 -7.72 5.75
CA SER A 5 -14.03 -8.61 6.53
C SER A 5 -14.75 -9.63 5.65
N GLN A 6 -15.29 -9.20 4.51
CA GLN A 6 -15.95 -10.09 3.56
C GLN A 6 -14.97 -11.05 2.90
N LYS A 7 -13.82 -10.56 2.45
CA LYS A 7 -12.82 -11.36 1.74
C LYS A 7 -12.18 -12.43 2.62
N LEU A 8 -11.99 -12.13 3.91
CA LEU A 8 -11.43 -13.06 4.89
C LEU A 8 -12.49 -13.89 5.61
N ASN A 9 -13.78 -13.62 5.37
CA ASN A 9 -14.91 -14.23 6.06
C ASN A 9 -14.73 -14.19 7.60
N LEU A 10 -14.50 -12.98 8.13
CA LEU A 10 -14.30 -12.78 9.56
C LEU A 10 -15.64 -12.88 10.31
N SER A 11 -15.67 -13.70 11.36
CA SER A 11 -16.73 -13.64 12.38
C SER A 11 -16.62 -12.35 13.20
N ALA A 12 -17.65 -12.03 13.98
CA ALA A 12 -17.65 -10.86 14.86
C ALA A 12 -16.45 -10.88 15.84
N ASP A 13 -16.24 -12.00 16.51
CA ASP A 13 -15.17 -12.18 17.49
C ASP A 13 -13.77 -12.10 16.87
N GLU A 14 -13.59 -12.66 15.67
CA GLU A 14 -12.34 -12.54 14.93
C GLU A 14 -12.09 -11.10 14.48
N ALA A 15 -13.13 -10.40 14.01
CA ALA A 15 -13.03 -9.02 13.55
C ALA A 15 -12.63 -8.08 14.69
N GLU A 16 -13.21 -8.24 15.89
CA GLU A 16 -12.90 -7.43 17.06
C GLU A 16 -11.40 -7.51 17.43
N LYS A 17 -10.81 -8.71 17.36
CA LYS A 17 -9.38 -8.94 17.63
C LYS A 17 -8.48 -8.54 16.46
N PHE A 18 -8.96 -8.70 15.23
CA PHE A 18 -8.20 -8.43 14.01
C PHE A 18 -7.98 -6.93 13.77
N TRP A 19 -9.02 -6.11 13.96
CA TRP A 19 -8.96 -4.70 13.57
C TRP A 19 -7.87 -3.87 14.25
N PRO A 20 -7.61 -4.01 15.57
CA PRO A 20 -6.50 -3.33 16.22
C PRO A 20 -5.14 -3.67 15.61
N VAL A 21 -4.90 -4.97 15.34
CA VAL A 21 -3.65 -5.44 14.72
C VAL A 21 -3.51 -4.89 13.30
N TYR A 22 -4.59 -4.97 12.52
CA TYR A 22 -4.61 -4.48 11.15
C TYR A 22 -4.39 -2.96 11.06
N LYS A 23 -4.95 -2.19 12.00
CA LYS A 23 -4.76 -0.73 12.07
C LYS A 23 -3.30 -0.38 12.32
N ASN A 24 -2.63 -1.08 13.23
CA ASN A 24 -1.20 -0.87 13.50
C ASN A 24 -0.35 -1.24 12.28
N TYR A 25 -0.63 -2.38 11.64
CA TYR A 25 0.02 -2.78 10.39
C TYR A 25 -0.10 -1.70 9.31
N THR A 26 -1.33 -1.23 9.09
CA THR A 26 -1.61 -0.22 8.05
C THR A 26 -0.86 1.07 8.34
N LYS A 27 -0.87 1.53 9.59
CA LYS A 27 -0.14 2.73 10.02
C LYS A 27 1.35 2.61 9.73
N GLU A 28 1.98 1.51 10.10
CA GLU A 28 3.42 1.32 9.87
C GLU A 28 3.77 1.24 8.38
N VAL A 29 2.96 0.54 7.58
CA VAL A 29 3.14 0.46 6.13
C VAL A 29 2.99 1.84 5.51
N GLU A 30 1.99 2.62 5.92
CA GLU A 30 1.77 3.99 5.44
C GLU A 30 2.93 4.91 5.81
N THR A 31 3.44 4.83 7.04
CA THR A 31 4.63 5.57 7.48
C THR A 31 5.82 5.22 6.60
N LEU A 32 6.10 3.93 6.36
CA LEU A 32 7.23 3.51 5.53
C LEU A 32 7.09 3.98 4.06
N ILE A 33 5.87 3.96 3.52
CA ILE A 33 5.60 4.47 2.16
C ILE A 33 5.81 5.99 2.10
N ALA A 34 5.34 6.73 3.11
CA ALA A 34 5.53 8.18 3.20
C ALA A 34 7.01 8.55 3.33
N GLU A 35 7.77 7.82 4.16
CA GLU A 35 9.23 7.98 4.28
C GLU A 35 9.94 7.78 2.95
N ARG A 36 9.61 6.69 2.22
CA ARG A 36 10.18 6.43 0.89
C ARG A 36 9.87 7.56 -0.09
N HIS A 37 8.64 8.05 -0.09
CA HIS A 37 8.22 9.14 -0.96
C HIS A 37 8.98 10.43 -0.63
N ASN A 38 9.06 10.82 0.64
CA ASN A 38 9.77 12.02 1.08
C ASN A 38 11.27 11.93 0.77
N ARG A 39 11.89 10.76 1.00
CA ARG A 39 13.29 10.53 0.67
C ARG A 39 13.55 10.66 -0.83
N ARG A 40 12.70 10.07 -1.68
CA ARG A 40 12.79 10.24 -3.14
C ARG A 40 12.64 11.69 -3.59
N GLN A 41 11.83 12.49 -2.89
CA GLN A 41 11.73 13.92 -3.18
C GLN A 41 13.01 14.67 -2.78
N GLN A 42 13.57 14.33 -1.61
CA GLN A 42 14.83 14.90 -1.14
C GLN A 42 16.00 14.55 -2.07
N ASP A 43 16.11 13.29 -2.50
CA ASP A 43 17.16 12.80 -3.38
C ASP A 43 17.16 13.54 -4.73
N ARG A 44 16.00 13.96 -5.23
CA ARG A 44 15.89 14.78 -6.47
C ARG A 44 16.54 16.16 -6.33
N THR A 45 16.68 16.67 -5.12
CA THR A 45 17.26 17.99 -4.84
C THR A 45 18.72 17.93 -4.41
N LEU A 46 19.23 16.73 -4.09
CA LEU A 46 20.61 16.56 -3.66
C LEU A 46 21.55 16.62 -4.88
N PRO A 47 22.68 17.34 -4.79
CA PRO A 47 23.71 17.28 -5.80
C PRO A 47 24.35 15.87 -5.84
N GLY A 48 24.95 15.54 -6.98
CA GLY A 48 25.66 14.28 -7.22
C GLY A 48 25.70 13.96 -8.71
N ASP A 49 26.69 13.16 -9.12
CA ASP A 49 26.73 12.64 -10.49
C ASP A 49 25.73 11.48 -10.69
N ALA A 50 25.66 10.98 -11.92
CA ALA A 50 24.71 9.92 -12.27
C ALA A 50 24.95 8.63 -11.46
N ASP A 51 26.20 8.28 -11.17
CA ASP A 51 26.57 7.05 -10.48
C ASP A 51 26.25 7.14 -8.99
N ASP A 52 26.50 8.29 -8.36
CA ASP A 52 26.15 8.55 -6.96
C ASP A 52 24.64 8.57 -6.73
N ILE A 53 23.88 9.12 -7.69
CA ILE A 53 22.41 9.08 -7.65
C ILE A 53 21.92 7.63 -7.79
N ALA A 54 22.49 6.85 -8.71
CA ALA A 54 22.11 5.46 -8.92
C ALA A 54 22.38 4.60 -7.67
N LYS A 55 23.56 4.73 -7.06
CA LYS A 55 23.92 4.00 -5.82
C LYS A 55 22.97 4.34 -4.68
N ARG A 56 22.73 5.62 -4.41
CA ARG A 56 21.81 6.06 -3.35
C ARG A 56 20.39 5.53 -3.57
N ASN A 57 19.88 5.60 -4.79
CA ASN A 57 18.56 5.05 -5.12
C ASN A 57 18.49 3.54 -4.87
N MET A 58 19.54 2.79 -5.24
CA MET A 58 19.64 1.36 -5.01
C MET A 58 19.63 1.03 -3.51
N ASP A 59 20.46 1.71 -2.72
CA ASP A 59 20.53 1.52 -1.26
C ASP A 59 19.21 1.86 -0.57
N ASN A 60 18.55 2.93 -1.02
CA ASN A 60 17.26 3.36 -0.51
C ASN A 60 16.14 2.36 -0.83
N ASP A 61 16.12 1.82 -2.04
CA ASP A 61 15.14 0.82 -2.45
C ASP A 61 15.36 -0.51 -1.70
N LEU A 62 16.60 -0.98 -1.56
CA LEU A 62 16.92 -2.17 -0.75
C LEU A 62 16.56 -1.99 0.72
N GLY A 63 16.87 -0.83 1.29
CA GLY A 63 16.51 -0.51 2.68
C GLY A 63 15.00 -0.50 2.90
N TYR A 64 14.23 0.02 1.94
CA TYR A 64 12.76 -0.01 1.96
C TYR A 64 12.23 -1.45 1.89
N GLU A 65 12.75 -2.27 0.99
CA GLU A 65 12.33 -3.67 0.84
C GLU A 65 12.58 -4.48 2.10
N LYS A 66 13.75 -4.32 2.71
CA LYS A 66 14.09 -4.97 3.99
C LYS A 66 13.09 -4.59 5.09
N ARG A 67 12.86 -3.29 5.30
CA ARG A 67 11.90 -2.82 6.32
C ARG A 67 10.48 -3.31 6.05
N MET A 68 10.05 -3.31 4.79
CA MET A 68 8.73 -3.82 4.40
C MET A 68 8.61 -5.33 4.70
N TYR A 69 9.67 -6.09 4.42
CA TYR A 69 9.73 -7.51 4.77
C TYR A 69 9.63 -7.72 6.28
N ASP A 70 10.39 -6.98 7.07
CA ASP A 70 10.38 -7.07 8.53
C ASP A 70 9.00 -6.76 9.12
N ILE A 71 8.32 -5.72 8.62
CA ILE A 71 6.94 -5.39 8.99
C ILE A 71 6.02 -6.57 8.65
N ARG A 72 6.07 -7.10 7.43
CA ARG A 72 5.22 -8.21 7.01
C ARG A 72 5.46 -9.47 7.83
N SER A 73 6.72 -9.79 8.12
CA SER A 73 7.10 -10.94 8.94
C SER A 73 6.51 -10.81 10.35
N ARG A 74 6.71 -9.66 11.01
CA ARG A 74 6.13 -9.39 12.33
C ARG A 74 4.62 -9.51 12.34
N TYR A 75 3.94 -8.86 11.40
CA TYR A 75 2.48 -8.87 11.36
C TYR A 75 1.90 -10.22 10.91
N THR A 76 2.66 -11.06 10.23
CA THR A 76 2.25 -12.46 9.99
C THR A 76 2.03 -13.18 11.32
N ASN A 77 2.99 -13.03 12.26
CA ASN A 77 2.88 -13.63 13.59
C ASN A 77 1.73 -13.00 14.40
N GLU A 78 1.57 -11.67 14.34
CA GLU A 78 0.47 -11.00 15.05
C GLU A 78 -0.90 -11.40 14.50
N PHE A 79 -1.07 -11.52 13.18
CA PHE A 79 -2.32 -11.99 12.59
C PHE A 79 -2.62 -13.45 12.94
N GLN A 80 -1.62 -14.31 13.04
CA GLN A 80 -1.79 -15.71 13.45
C GLN A 80 -2.28 -15.86 14.90
N ARG A 81 -2.02 -14.87 15.78
CA ARG A 81 -2.53 -14.88 17.16
C ARG A 81 -4.03 -14.59 17.25
N VAL A 82 -4.57 -13.87 16.28
CA VAL A 82 -5.96 -13.40 16.29
C VAL A 82 -6.83 -14.06 15.22
N LEU A 83 -6.22 -14.73 14.23
CA LEU A 83 -6.90 -15.42 13.14
C LEU A 83 -6.30 -16.82 12.90
N PRO A 84 -7.12 -17.77 12.42
CA PRO A 84 -6.62 -19.04 11.88
C PRO A 84 -5.58 -18.83 10.78
N ALA A 85 -4.56 -19.69 10.71
CA ALA A 85 -3.42 -19.56 9.80
C ALA A 85 -3.81 -19.31 8.32
N ARG A 86 -4.87 -19.99 7.84
CA ARG A 86 -5.41 -19.79 6.48
C ARG A 86 -5.88 -18.36 6.24
N LYS A 87 -6.59 -17.76 7.21
CA LYS A 87 -7.08 -16.37 7.12
C LYS A 87 -5.94 -15.38 7.32
N ALA A 88 -5.05 -15.61 8.30
CA ALA A 88 -3.88 -14.77 8.56
C ALA A 88 -2.98 -14.62 7.32
N GLY A 89 -2.67 -15.73 6.63
CA GLY A 89 -1.90 -15.68 5.37
C GLY A 89 -2.63 -14.97 4.23
N ALA A 90 -3.97 -14.99 4.23
CA ALA A 90 -4.78 -14.32 3.21
C ALA A 90 -4.88 -12.80 3.40
N VAL A 91 -4.53 -12.25 4.58
CA VAL A 91 -4.62 -10.81 4.87
C VAL A 91 -3.82 -9.99 3.86
N PHE A 92 -2.54 -10.32 3.68
CA PHE A 92 -1.65 -9.55 2.79
C PHE A 92 -2.09 -9.59 1.33
N LYS A 93 -2.54 -10.76 0.86
CA LYS A 93 -3.07 -10.92 -0.50
C LYS A 93 -4.34 -10.09 -0.68
N SER A 94 -5.29 -10.20 0.26
CA SER A 94 -6.56 -9.46 0.22
C SER A 94 -6.35 -7.95 0.26
N GLU A 95 -5.39 -7.48 1.04
CA GLU A 95 -5.02 -6.08 1.12
C GLU A 95 -4.38 -5.57 -0.18
N ARG A 96 -3.50 -6.36 -0.79
CA ARG A 96 -2.93 -6.02 -2.10
C ARG A 96 -4.01 -5.93 -3.18
N GLU A 97 -4.91 -6.89 -3.23
CA GLU A 97 -6.06 -6.89 -4.15
C GLU A 97 -6.93 -5.64 -3.94
N PHE A 98 -7.25 -5.31 -2.68
CA PHE A 98 -8.02 -4.12 -2.34
C PHE A 98 -7.35 -2.84 -2.84
N ARG A 99 -6.05 -2.65 -2.56
CA ARG A 99 -5.28 -1.49 -3.04
C ARG A 99 -5.27 -1.40 -4.56
N THR A 100 -5.08 -2.51 -5.27
CA THR A 100 -5.13 -2.53 -6.74
C THR A 100 -6.50 -2.10 -7.26
N ILE A 101 -7.59 -2.62 -6.67
CA ILE A 101 -8.95 -2.23 -7.05
C ILE A 101 -9.19 -0.73 -6.82
N MET A 102 -8.76 -0.21 -5.66
CA MET A 102 -8.88 1.23 -5.35
C MET A 102 -8.10 2.10 -6.35
N LEU A 103 -6.86 1.74 -6.66
CA LEU A 103 -6.04 2.46 -7.63
C LEU A 103 -6.68 2.45 -9.02
N ASN A 104 -7.16 1.29 -9.47
CA ASN A 104 -7.85 1.18 -10.75
C ASN A 104 -9.12 2.02 -10.79
N HIS A 105 -9.89 2.03 -9.71
CA HIS A 105 -11.10 2.86 -9.61
C HIS A 105 -10.77 4.35 -9.70
N LEU A 106 -9.74 4.82 -8.97
CA LEU A 106 -9.28 6.21 -9.03
C LEU A 106 -8.78 6.59 -10.42
N ASN A 107 -8.04 5.71 -11.09
CA ASN A 107 -7.56 5.93 -12.46
C ASN A 107 -8.72 6.02 -13.46
N ASN A 108 -9.69 5.11 -13.39
CA ASN A 108 -10.87 5.11 -14.25
C ASN A 108 -11.73 6.37 -14.05
N GLN A 109 -11.89 6.83 -12.81
CA GLN A 109 -12.57 8.09 -12.53
C GLN A 109 -11.85 9.31 -13.12
N ARG A 110 -10.51 9.33 -13.13
CA ARG A 110 -9.73 10.39 -13.76
C ARG A 110 -9.90 10.38 -15.28
N LEU A 111 -9.81 9.21 -15.90
CA LEU A 111 -10.01 9.04 -17.35
C LEU A 111 -11.41 9.50 -17.79
N ASN A 112 -12.45 9.12 -17.05
CA ASN A 112 -13.82 9.51 -17.35
C ASN A 112 -14.02 11.04 -17.27
N ARG A 113 -13.37 11.73 -16.32
CA ARG A 113 -13.39 13.19 -16.23
C ARG A 113 -12.69 13.88 -17.40
N ILE A 114 -11.55 13.35 -17.86
CA ILE A 114 -10.82 13.87 -19.02
C ILE A 114 -11.65 13.70 -20.30
N ASN A 115 -12.29 12.55 -20.48
CA ASN A 115 -13.12 12.27 -21.66
C ASN A 115 -14.38 13.14 -21.72
N GLN A 116 -14.99 13.50 -20.58
CA GLN A 116 -16.17 14.38 -20.56
C GLN A 116 -15.82 15.87 -20.75
N GLY A 117 -14.60 16.31 -20.42
CA GLY A 117 -14.13 17.68 -20.66
C GLY A 117 -13.66 17.96 -22.10
N GLY A 118 -13.46 16.93 -22.92
CA GLY A 118 -12.96 17.05 -24.30
C GLY A 118 -13.99 17.43 -25.37
N ASN A 119 -15.30 17.47 -25.03
CA ASN A 119 -16.37 17.59 -26.03
C ASN A 119 -16.87 19.03 -26.30
N PHE A 120 -16.16 20.07 -25.82
CA PHE A 120 -16.57 21.48 -25.95
C PHE A 120 -15.86 22.28 -27.05
N ARG A 121 -15.06 21.65 -27.92
CA ARG A 121 -14.31 22.36 -28.97
C ARG A 121 -14.56 21.84 -30.38
N LYS A 122 -15.83 21.72 -30.80
CA LYS A 122 -16.20 21.79 -32.23
C LYS A 122 -17.65 22.24 -32.38
N ARG A 123 -17.88 23.52 -32.66
CA ARG A 123 -18.99 23.96 -33.52
C ARG A 123 -18.49 25.10 -34.43
N PRO A 124 -18.91 25.10 -35.70
CA PRO A 124 -18.49 26.07 -36.72
C PRO A 124 -18.94 27.49 -36.42
#